data_AF-A0A953ICK5-F1
#
_entry.id   AF-A0A953ICK5-F1
#
_cell.length_a   1.000
_cell.length_b   1.000
_cell.length_c   1.000
_cell.angle_alpha   90.00
_cell.angle_beta   90.00
_cell.angle_gamma   90.00
#
_symmetry.space_group_name_H-M   'P 1'
#
loop_
_entity.id
_entity.type
_entity.pdbx_description
1 polymer ?
#
loop_
_entity_poly.entity_id
_entity_poly.type
_entity_poly.pdbx_seq_one_letter_code
_entity_poly.pdbx_strand_id
1 'polypeptide(L)' 'MAVTIYDIADGARVSIATVSRVFNEHPRVSEATRRRVFRVAEQLGYEPHASA' A
#
# COMPACT_ATOMS: atom_id res chain seq x y z
N MET A 1 -17.94 0.96 -1.79
CA MET A 1 -17.02 0.21 -0.91
C MET A 1 -15.68 0.91 -0.99
N ALA A 2 -15.17 1.41 0.13
CA ALA A 2 -13.87 2.07 0.16
C ALA A 2 -12.76 1.02 0.02
N VAL A 3 -11.75 1.30 -0.80
CA VAL A 3 -10.57 0.44 -0.90
C VAL A 3 -9.82 0.51 0.42
N THR A 4 -9.44 -0.65 0.93
CA THR A 4 -8.72 -0.76 2.20
C THR A 4 -7.28 -1.18 1.96
N ILE A 5 -6.44 -1.06 3.00
CA ILE A 5 -5.06 -1.55 2.93
C ILE A 5 -4.98 -3.06 2.66
N TYR A 6 -6.05 -3.80 2.96
CA TYR A 6 -6.16 -5.24 2.72
C TYR A 6 -6.24 -5.54 1.22
N ASP A 7 -7.04 -4.76 0.48
CA ASP A 7 -7.17 -4.90 -0.97
C ASP A 7 -5.85 -4.60 -1.69
N ILE A 8 -5.12 -3.58 -1.19
CA ILE A 8 -3.79 -3.25 -1.71
C ILE A 8 -2.78 -4.35 -1.41
N ALA A 9 -2.82 -4.92 -0.20
CA ALA A 9 -1.94 -6.01 0.21
C ALA A 9 -2.12 -7.25 -0.68
N ASP A 10 -3.38 -7.60 -0.97
CA ASP A 10 -3.74 -8.70 -1.85
C ASP A 10 -3.27 -8.44 -3.29
N GLY A 11 -3.62 -7.27 -3.86
CA GLY A 11 -3.24 -6.91 -5.23
C GLY A 11 -1.72 -6.77 -5.44
N ALA A 12 -1.00 -6.30 -4.42
CA ALA A 12 0.46 -6.21 -4.45
C ALA A 12 1.17 -7.53 -4.07
N ARG A 13 0.43 -8.57 -3.67
CA ARG A 13 0.95 -9.84 -3.12
C ARG A 13 1.98 -9.63 -2.02
N VAL A 14 1.65 -8.80 -1.05
CA VAL A 14 2.49 -8.55 0.13
C VAL A 14 1.66 -8.62 1.40
N SER A 15 2.30 -8.77 2.55
CA SER A 15 1.60 -8.72 3.83
C SER A 15 1.10 -7.30 4.13
N ILE A 16 0.00 -7.20 4.88
CA ILE A 16 -0.54 -5.92 5.40
C ILE A 16 0.53 -5.14 6.16
N ALA A 17 1.38 -5.83 6.93
CA ALA A 17 2.52 -5.21 7.61
C ALA A 17 3.52 -4.55 6.64
N THR A 18 3.71 -5.12 5.45
CA THR A 18 4.54 -4.52 4.40
C THR A 18 3.91 -3.28 3.82
N VAL A 19 2.60 -3.31 3.54
CA VAL A 19 1.84 -2.13 3.08
C VAL A 19 1.89 -1.02 4.13
N SER A 20 1.68 -1.34 5.41
CA SER A 20 1.84 -0.39 6.52
C SER A 20 3.25 0.19 6.58
N ARG A 21 4.30 -0.63 6.42
CA ARG A 21 5.69 -0.15 6.34
C ARG A 21 5.96 0.73 5.13
N VAL A 22 5.31 0.46 3.99
CA VAL A 22 5.42 1.27 2.77
C VAL A 22 4.86 2.67 2.98
N PHE A 23 3.64 2.75 3.54
CA PHE A 23 2.97 4.02 3.83
C PHE A 23 3.64 4.80 4.96
N ASN A 24 4.21 4.11 5.96
CA ASN A 24 5.00 4.72 7.04
C ASN A 24 6.49 4.93 6.68
N GLU A 25 6.85 4.83 5.40
CA GLU A 25 8.21 5.10 4.90
C GLU A 25 9.36 4.34 5.59
N HIS A 26 9.11 3.10 6.02
CA HIS A 26 10.09 2.33 6.75
C HIS A 26 11.27 1.89 5.85
N PRO A 27 12.53 2.09 6.26
CA PRO A 27 13.72 1.81 5.43
C PRO A 27 14.00 0.33 5.11
N ARG A 28 13.14 -0.59 5.57
CA ARG A 28 13.29 -2.05 5.35
C ARG A 28 12.47 -2.56 4.17
N VAL A 29 11.78 -1.67 3.46
CA VAL A 29 11.00 -2.01 2.27
C VAL A 29 11.85 -1.73 1.04
N SER A 30 11.94 -2.70 0.13
CA SER A 30 12.63 -2.46 -1.13
C SER A 30 11.84 -1.48 -2.01
N GLU A 31 12.55 -0.65 -2.76
CA GLU A 31 11.96 0.27 -3.74
C GLU A 31 11.09 -0.45 -4.79
N ALA A 32 11.41 -1.70 -5.11
CA ALA A 32 10.58 -2.55 -5.97
C ALA A 32 9.20 -2.83 -5.34
N THR A 33 9.17 -3.21 -4.07
CA THR A 33 7.93 -3.46 -3.33
C THR A 33 7.13 -2.17 -3.14
N ARG A 34 7.81 -1.08 -2.80
CA ARG A 34 7.23 0.25 -2.64
C ARG A 34 6.48 0.68 -3.90
N ARG A 35 7.14 0.63 -5.06
CA ARG A 35 6.53 0.95 -6.37
C ARG A 35 5.34 0.05 -6.71
N ARG A 36 5.40 -1.24 -6.37
CA ARG A 36 4.31 -2.17 -6.63
C ARG A 36 3.07 -1.85 -5.79
N VAL A 37 3.27 -1.55 -4.50
CA VAL A 37 2.19 -1.16 -3.59
C VAL A 37 1.54 0.15 -4.05
N PHE A 38 2.34 1.16 -4.41
CA PHE A 38 1.80 2.42 -4.94
C PHE A 38 1.03 2.23 -6.24
N ARG A 39 1.56 1.44 -7.19
CA ARG A 39 0.85 1.14 -8.44
C ARG A 39 -0.50 0.48 -8.20
N VAL A 40 -0.56 -0.49 -7.28
CA VAL A 40 -1.81 -1.18 -6.95
C VAL A 40 -2.76 -0.24 -6.23
N ALA A 41 -2.27 0.59 -5.31
CA ALA A 41 -3.05 1.61 -4.64
C ALA A 41 -3.68 2.59 -5.65
N GLU A 42 -2.91 3.08 -6.63
CA GLU A 42 -3.42 3.93 -7.71
C GLU A 42 -4.47 3.20 -8.58
N GLN A 43 -4.20 1.94 -8.97
CA GLN A 43 -5.12 1.14 -9.78
C GLN A 43 -6.46 0.88 -9.09
N LEU A 44 -6.42 0.70 -7.77
CA LEU A 44 -7.62 0.50 -6.97
C LEU A 44 -8.32 1.83 -6.64
N GLY A 45 -7.68 2.98 -6.88
CA GLY A 45 -8.21 4.27 -6.44
C GLY A 45 -8.18 4.42 -4.92
N TYR A 46 -7.18 3.82 -4.26
CA TYR A 46 -6.94 4.01 -2.85
C TYR A 46 -6.43 5.43 -2.61
N GLU A 47 -7.32 6.31 -2.19
CA GLU A 47 -6.93 7.54 -1.50
C GLU A 47 -6.66 7.18 -0.04
N PRO A 48 -5.42 7.34 0.47
CA PRO A 48 -5.22 7.32 1.90
C PRO A 48 -6.13 8.42 2.46
N HIS A 49 -7.12 8.04 3.25
CA HIS A 49 -7.87 9.00 4.04
C HIS A 49 -6.86 9.69 4.96
N ALA A 50 -6.33 10.82 4.51
CA ALA A 50 -5.65 11.79 5.33
C ALA A 50 -6.74 12.37 6.24
N SER A 51 -7.08 11.64 7.29
CA SER A 51 -7.73 12.23 8.45
C SER A 51 -6.72 13.22 9.02
N ALA A 52 -6.86 14.47 8.58
CA ALA A 52 -6.26 15.65 9.18
C ALA A 52 -6.74 15.81 10.63
#